data_AF-M8E9C1-F1
#
_entry.id   AF-M8E9C1-F1
#
_cell.length_a   1.000
_cell.length_b   1.000
_cell.length_c   1.000
_cell.angle_alpha   90.00
_cell.angle_beta   90.00
_cell.angle_gamma   90.00
#
_symmetry.space_group_name_H-M   'P 1'
#
loop_
_entity.id
_entity.type
_entity.pdbx_description
1 polymer ?
#
loop_
_entity_poly.entity_id
_entity_poly.type
_entity_poly.pdbx_seq_one_letter_code
_entity_poly.pdbx_strand_id
1 'polypeptide(L)'
;MNSDFIRLKNLEGELMLTQLNKSLGCSVTSKELVFFKPHMTYHLFLHDIVSMVPIKLDNAPITFRHKSELIRSEFGSDYYKLTVKWARIVTRSGITERENMEFIVPLSRKMLDYIAQYSGLIAIG
;
A
#
# COMPACT_ATOMS: atom_id res chain seq x y z
N MET A 1 38.59 -0.13 6.71
CA MET A 1 37.27 -0.79 6.60
C MET A 1 37.42 -2.13 7.31
N ASN A 2 36.55 -2.48 8.28
CA ASN A 2 36.75 -3.69 9.08
C ASN A 2 36.28 -4.93 8.29
N SER A 3 37.15 -5.95 8.19
CA SER A 3 36.89 -7.25 7.55
C SER A 3 35.90 -8.13 8.33
N ASP A 4 35.82 -7.93 9.64
CA ASP A 4 35.24 -8.91 10.57
C ASP A 4 33.71 -8.73 10.70
N PHE A 5 33.13 -7.82 9.92
CA PHE A 5 31.73 -7.43 10.00
C PHE A 5 30.86 -8.31 9.10
N ILE A 6 30.28 -9.37 9.67
CA ILE A 6 29.27 -10.18 9.00
C ILE A 6 28.08 -9.28 8.62
N ARG A 7 27.87 -9.08 7.32
CA ARG A 7 26.64 -8.45 6.83
C ARG A 7 25.45 -9.33 7.17
N LEU A 8 24.56 -8.82 8.03
CA LEU A 8 23.22 -9.37 8.17
C LEU A 8 22.55 -9.38 6.79
N LYS A 9 21.92 -10.49 6.42
CA LYS A 9 21.05 -10.55 5.25
C LYS A 9 19.77 -9.79 5.58
N ASN A 10 19.30 -8.94 4.66
CA ASN A 10 17.96 -8.36 4.74
C ASN A 10 16.93 -9.49 4.93
N LEU A 11 15.98 -9.27 5.85
CA LEU A 11 14.94 -10.25 6.13
C LEU A 11 13.79 -10.07 5.13
N GLU A 12 13.17 -11.19 4.74
CA GLU A 12 11.98 -11.16 3.90
C GLU A 12 10.83 -10.50 4.67
N GLY A 13 10.27 -9.41 4.13
CA GLY A 13 9.25 -8.61 4.82
C GLY A 13 9.79 -7.60 5.85
N GLU A 14 11.09 -7.26 5.81
CA GLU A 14 11.69 -6.16 6.57
C GLU A 14 10.87 -4.86 6.41
N LEU A 15 10.51 -4.22 7.53
CA LEU A 15 9.68 -3.01 7.56
C LEU A 15 10.48 -1.76 7.19
N MET A 16 10.06 -1.05 6.13
CA MET A 16 10.76 0.14 5.61
C MET A 16 10.16 1.44 6.13
N LEU A 17 8.83 1.52 6.22
CA LEU A 17 8.11 2.71 6.67
C LEU A 17 6.72 2.35 7.18
N THR A 18 6.27 3.04 8.23
CA THR A 18 4.87 3.09 8.68
C THR A 18 4.42 4.53 8.78
N GLN A 19 3.21 4.83 8.33
CA GLN A 19 2.54 6.12 8.47
C GLN A 19 1.12 5.90 9.01
N LEU A 20 0.72 6.67 10.01
CA LEU A 20 -0.58 6.55 10.68
C LEU A 20 -1.31 7.89 10.63
N ASN A 21 -2.59 7.86 10.28
CA ASN A 21 -3.53 8.96 10.53
C ASN A 21 -4.75 8.43 11.30
N LYS A 22 -5.73 9.31 11.57
CA LYS A 22 -6.94 9.01 12.37
C LYS A 22 -7.82 7.89 11.79
N SER A 23 -7.81 7.66 10.48
CA SER A 23 -8.71 6.72 9.76
C SER A 23 -7.99 5.55 9.09
N LEU A 24 -6.68 5.66 8.87
CA LEU A 24 -5.87 4.69 8.12
C LEU A 24 -4.43 4.66 8.63
N GLY A 25 -3.93 3.45 8.92
CA GLY A 25 -2.51 3.16 8.91
C GLY A 25 -2.07 2.61 7.56
N CYS A 26 -0.81 2.85 7.19
CA CYS A 26 -0.16 2.26 6.02
C CYS A 26 1.30 1.91 6.34
N SER A 27 1.75 0.73 5.91
CA SER A 27 3.16 0.32 6.02
C SER A 27 3.67 -0.24 4.70
N VAL A 28 4.94 0.03 4.41
CA VAL A 28 5.70 -0.57 3.30
C VAL A 28 6.77 -1.48 3.91
N THR A 29 6.82 -2.73 3.48
CA THR A 29 7.93 -3.67 3.77
C THR A 29 8.72 -3.97 2.49
N SER A 30 9.79 -4.76 2.59
CA SER A 30 10.50 -5.29 1.42
C SER A 30 9.68 -6.27 0.55
N LYS A 31 8.44 -6.62 0.96
CA LYS A 31 7.59 -7.61 0.28
C LYS A 31 6.14 -7.18 0.05
N GLU A 32 5.57 -6.35 0.93
CA GLU A 32 4.15 -5.98 0.89
C GLU A 32 3.88 -4.52 1.30
N LEU A 33 2.80 -3.99 0.72
CA LEU A 33 2.12 -2.77 1.14
C LEU A 33 0.92 -3.18 2.00
N VAL A 34 0.88 -2.73 3.26
CA VAL A 34 -0.16 -3.09 4.22
C VAL A 34 -0.99 -1.87 4.59
N PHE A 35 -2.31 -1.97 4.47
CA PHE A 35 -3.26 -0.97 4.93
C PHE A 35 -3.98 -1.44 6.19
N PHE A 36 -4.07 -0.58 7.21
CA PHE A 36 -4.65 -0.89 8.51
C PHE A 36 -5.91 -0.05 8.75
N LYS A 37 -7.06 -0.69 8.87
CA LYS A 37 -8.33 -0.11 9.32
C LYS A 37 -8.70 -0.68 10.70
N PRO A 38 -9.64 -0.06 11.42
CA PRO A 38 -10.30 -0.70 12.55
C PRO A 38 -10.80 -2.10 12.18
N HIS A 39 -10.28 -3.12 12.87
CA HIS A 39 -10.65 -4.54 12.76
C HIS A 39 -10.33 -5.26 11.43
N MET A 40 -9.61 -4.62 10.50
CA MET A 40 -9.27 -5.21 9.19
C MET A 40 -7.93 -4.69 8.66
N THR A 41 -7.08 -5.58 8.15
CA THR A 41 -5.90 -5.21 7.35
C THR A 41 -6.00 -5.75 5.93
N TYR A 42 -5.43 -5.01 4.98
CA TYR A 42 -5.23 -5.46 3.61
C TYR A 42 -3.73 -5.61 3.38
N HIS A 43 -3.30 -6.79 2.98
CA HIS A 43 -1.94 -7.14 2.63
C HIS A 43 -1.86 -7.26 1.11
N LEU A 44 -1.10 -6.36 0.49
CA LEU A 44 -0.91 -6.28 -0.96
C LEU A 44 0.56 -6.61 -1.24
N PHE A 45 0.85 -7.83 -1.70
CA PHE A 45 2.21 -8.18 -2.08
C PHE A 45 2.66 -7.30 -3.25
N LEU A 46 3.89 -6.78 -3.17
CA LEU A 46 4.36 -5.79 -4.14
C LEU A 46 4.42 -6.35 -5.57
N HIS A 47 4.64 -7.66 -5.72
CA HIS A 47 4.60 -8.37 -7.00
C HIS A 47 3.19 -8.58 -7.59
N ASP A 48 2.13 -8.38 -6.80
CA ASP A 48 0.74 -8.45 -7.25
C ASP A 48 0.15 -7.05 -7.54
N ILE A 49 0.91 -5.97 -7.35
CA ILE A 49 0.52 -4.62 -7.77
C ILE A 49 0.69 -4.52 -9.29
N VAL A 50 -0.44 -4.35 -10.00
CA VAL A 50 -0.49 -4.27 -11.47
C VAL A 50 -0.25 -2.85 -11.96
N SER A 51 -0.77 -1.85 -11.24
CA SER A 51 -0.59 -0.44 -11.57
C SER A 51 -0.77 0.47 -10.36
N MET A 52 -0.12 1.63 -10.40
CA MET A 52 -0.30 2.74 -9.45
C MET A 52 -0.41 4.04 -10.25
N VAL A 53 -1.57 4.69 -10.19
CA VAL A 53 -1.87 5.88 -10.99
C VAL A 53 -2.26 7.04 -10.07
N PRO A 54 -1.60 8.21 -10.13
CA PRO A 54 -2.02 9.38 -9.37
C PRO A 54 -3.39 9.87 -9.86
N ILE A 55 -4.28 10.18 -8.93
CA ILE A 55 -5.62 10.70 -9.20
C ILE A 55 -5.90 11.96 -8.38
N LYS A 56 -6.68 12.88 -8.96
CA LYS A 56 -7.26 14.00 -8.22
C LYS A 56 -8.64 13.58 -7.72
N LEU A 57 -8.88 13.77 -6.42
CA LEU A 57 -10.23 13.66 -5.86
C LEU A 57 -10.90 15.02 -5.94
N ASP A 58 -11.80 15.21 -6.90
CA ASP A 58 -12.67 16.37 -6.91
C ASP A 58 -13.58 16.35 -5.67
N ASN A 59 -13.92 17.54 -5.14
CA ASN A 59 -14.62 17.72 -3.86
C ASN A 59 -16.06 17.16 -3.80
N ALA A 60 -16.54 16.51 -4.87
CA ALA A 60 -17.85 15.89 -4.92
C ALA A 60 -18.01 14.71 -3.92
N PRO A 61 -19.23 14.39 -3.47
CA PRO A 61 -19.52 13.13 -2.80
C PRO A 61 -19.52 11.99 -3.84
N ILE A 62 -18.37 11.35 -4.04
CA ILE A 62 -18.17 10.36 -5.11
C ILE A 62 -19.02 9.10 -4.86
N THR A 63 -20.06 8.91 -5.67
CA THR A 63 -20.91 7.71 -5.70
C THR A 63 -20.37 6.66 -6.67
N PHE A 64 -19.79 5.57 -6.14
CA PHE A 64 -19.30 4.46 -6.96
C PHE A 64 -20.30 3.31 -7.09
N ARG A 65 -20.53 2.84 -8.33
CA ARG A 65 -21.12 1.53 -8.60
C ARG A 65 -20.10 0.44 -8.25
N HIS A 66 -20.41 -0.34 -7.22
CA HIS A 66 -19.68 -1.54 -6.77
C HIS A 66 -18.22 -1.39 -6.30
N LYS A 67 -18.09 -1.27 -4.97
CA LYS A 67 -16.99 -1.84 -4.15
C LYS A 67 -15.57 -1.26 -4.22
N SER A 68 -15.37 -0.04 -4.72
CA SER A 68 -14.18 0.77 -4.36
C SER A 68 -14.43 1.54 -3.05
N GLU A 69 -13.81 1.14 -1.94
CA GLU A 69 -14.01 1.79 -0.64
C GLU A 69 -13.04 2.98 -0.46
N LEU A 70 -13.53 4.20 -0.73
CA LEU A 70 -12.75 5.44 -0.67
C LEU A 70 -12.33 5.79 0.76
N ILE A 71 -11.02 5.76 1.03
CA ILE A 71 -10.47 6.17 2.33
C ILE A 71 -10.01 7.64 2.25
N ARG A 72 -10.88 8.57 2.65
CA ARG A 72 -10.51 9.99 2.80
C ARG A 72 -9.51 10.15 3.96
N SER A 73 -8.46 10.91 3.73
CA SER A 73 -7.39 11.22 4.68
C SER A 73 -7.05 12.70 4.67
N GLU A 74 -6.63 13.19 5.83
CA GLU A 74 -6.14 14.56 6.06
C GLU A 74 -4.65 14.74 5.70
N PHE A 75 -3.97 13.69 5.23
CA PHE A 75 -2.62 13.83 4.68
C PHE A 75 -2.65 14.68 3.41
N GLY A 76 -1.80 15.72 3.34
CA GLY A 76 -1.57 16.55 2.15
C GLY A 76 -0.74 15.84 1.08
N SER A 77 -1.15 14.63 0.72
CA SER A 77 -0.53 13.75 -0.28
C SER A 77 -1.45 13.57 -1.48
N ASP A 78 -0.88 13.43 -2.67
CA ASP A 78 -1.62 12.94 -3.83
C ASP A 78 -2.27 11.58 -3.54
N TYR A 79 -3.48 11.38 -4.07
CA TYR A 79 -4.17 10.11 -4.00
C TYR A 79 -3.70 9.22 -5.15
N TYR A 80 -3.54 7.93 -4.87
CA TYR A 80 -3.20 6.94 -5.88
C TYR A 80 -4.30 5.91 -5.98
N LYS A 81 -4.70 5.59 -7.21
CA LYS A 81 -5.42 4.37 -7.53
C LYS A 81 -4.41 3.25 -7.75
N LEU A 82 -4.42 2.26 -6.88
CA LEU A 82 -3.67 1.02 -7.04
C LEU A 82 -4.62 -0.04 -7.59
N THR A 83 -4.18 -0.78 -8.60
CA THR A 83 -4.87 -1.99 -9.08
C THR A 83 -4.01 -3.19 -8.70
N VAL A 84 -4.58 -4.19 -8.04
CA VAL A 84 -3.86 -5.40 -7.63
C VAL A 84 -4.50 -6.66 -8.19
N LYS A 85 -3.65 -7.62 -8.58
CA LYS A 85 -4.07 -8.95 -9.01
C LYS A 85 -4.68 -9.73 -7.84
N TRP A 86 -4.07 -9.64 -6.67
CA TRP A 86 -4.53 -10.25 -5.42
C TRP A 86 -4.42 -9.28 -4.24
N ALA A 87 -5.39 -9.34 -3.34
CA ALA A 87 -5.34 -8.73 -2.02
C ALA A 87 -5.68 -9.78 -0.95
N ARG A 88 -4.84 -9.91 0.07
CA ARG A 88 -5.16 -10.70 1.27
C ARG A 88 -5.80 -9.79 2.31
N ILE A 89 -7.03 -10.12 2.70
CA ILE A 89 -7.80 -9.38 3.70
C ILE A 89 -7.77 -10.19 5.00
N VAL A 90 -7.25 -9.60 6.07
CA VAL A 90 -7.24 -10.20 7.42
C VAL A 90 -8.25 -9.46 8.28
N THR A 91 -9.12 -10.20 8.96
CA THR A 91 -10.15 -9.67 9.85
C THR A 91 -10.20 -10.46 11.15
N ARG A 92 -10.96 -9.99 12.15
CA ARG A 92 -11.27 -10.77 13.36
C ARG A 92 -11.94 -12.13 13.05
N SER A 93 -12.58 -12.27 11.89
CA SER A 93 -13.28 -13.48 11.45
C SER A 93 -12.38 -14.47 10.68
N GLY A 94 -11.10 -14.13 10.49
CA GLY A 94 -10.16 -14.92 9.69
C GLY A 94 -9.64 -14.18 8.45
N ILE A 95 -9.02 -14.95 7.55
CA ILE A 95 -8.33 -14.47 6.34
C ILE A 95 -9.18 -14.79 5.11
N THR A 96 -9.20 -13.90 4.11
CA THR A 96 -9.81 -14.13 2.80
C THR A 96 -8.99 -13.43 1.73
N GLU A 97 -8.76 -14.09 0.59
CA GLU A 97 -8.06 -13.51 -0.55
C GLU A 97 -9.06 -13.12 -1.64
N ARG A 98 -8.76 -12.05 -2.38
CA ARG A 98 -9.62 -11.46 -3.42
C ARG A 98 -8.79 -11.07 -4.63
N GLU A 99 -9.27 -11.45 -5.81
CA GLU A 99 -8.70 -11.02 -7.08
C GLU A 99 -9.06 -9.56 -7.42
N ASN A 100 -8.30 -8.95 -8.34
CA ASN A 100 -8.71 -7.78 -9.14
C ASN A 100 -9.29 -6.62 -8.29
N MET A 101 -8.63 -6.29 -7.18
CA MET A 101 -9.07 -5.23 -6.28
C MET A 101 -8.47 -3.87 -6.66
N GLU A 102 -9.25 -2.82 -6.42
CA GLU A 102 -8.83 -1.43 -6.60
C GLU A 102 -8.81 -0.71 -5.25
N PHE A 103 -7.71 -0.02 -4.94
CA PHE A 103 -7.53 0.77 -3.73
C PHE A 103 -7.28 2.22 -4.09
N ILE A 104 -8.04 3.14 -3.49
CA ILE A 104 -7.79 4.58 -3.58
C ILE A 104 -7.33 5.06 -2.21
N VAL A 105 -6.07 5.47 -2.12
CA VAL A 105 -5.41 5.82 -0.85
C VAL A 105 -4.51 7.06 -0.98
N PRO A 106 -4.28 7.79 0.12
CA PRO A 106 -3.17 8.72 0.24
C PRO A 106 -1.83 7.96 0.20
N LEU A 107 -0.86 8.40 -0.60
CA LEU A 107 0.53 7.92 -0.48
C LEU A 107 1.48 9.11 -0.44
N SER A 108 2.22 9.26 0.66
CA SER A 108 3.28 10.27 0.73
C SER A 108 4.44 9.91 -0.19
N ARG A 109 5.20 10.91 -0.64
CA ARG A 109 6.34 10.73 -1.53
C ARG A 109 7.31 9.64 -1.04
N LYS A 110 7.65 9.66 0.25
CA LYS A 110 8.54 8.66 0.86
C LYS A 110 7.99 7.22 0.82
N MET A 111 6.66 7.02 0.87
CA MET A 111 6.08 5.69 0.65
C MET A 111 6.19 5.26 -0.81
N LEU A 112 5.96 6.17 -1.76
CA LEU A 112 6.15 5.88 -3.20
C LEU A 112 7.59 5.52 -3.53
N ASP A 113 8.57 6.24 -2.95
CA ASP A 113 9.99 5.96 -3.18
C ASP A 113 10.39 4.55 -2.68
N TYR A 114 9.90 4.12 -1.51
CA TYR A 114 10.10 2.73 -1.03
C TYR A 114 9.33 1.69 -1.86
N ILE A 115 8.08 1.98 -2.26
CA ILE A 115 7.30 1.05 -3.10
C ILE A 115 8.02 0.84 -4.44
N ALA A 116 8.51 1.90 -5.09
CA ALA A 116 9.30 1.79 -6.32
C ALA A 116 10.58 0.97 -6.10
N GLN A 117 11.29 1.19 -4.99
CA GLN A 117 12.51 0.45 -4.65
C GLN A 117 12.29 -1.07 -4.50
N TYR A 118 11.18 -1.52 -3.91
CA TYR A 118 10.97 -2.93 -3.54
C TYR A 118 9.95 -3.69 -4.41
N SER A 119 9.14 -3.01 -5.21
CA SER A 119 8.16 -3.66 -6.11
C SER A 119 8.70 -4.03 -7.48
N GLY A 120 9.76 -3.35 -7.95
CA GLY A 120 10.18 -3.41 -9.36
C GLY A 120 9.24 -2.69 -10.33
N LEU A 121 8.24 -1.93 -9.83
CA LEU A 121 7.39 -1.09 -10.67
C LEU A 121 8.23 0.00 -11.37
N ILE A 122 8.19 0.00 -12.69
CA ILE A 122 8.85 1.01 -13.52
C ILE A 122 7.91 2.22 -13.67
N ALA A 123 8.39 3.41 -13.32
CA ALA A 123 7.69 4.65 -13.64
C ALA A 123 7.77 4.91 -15.15
N ILE A 124 6.60 5.00 -15.80
CA ILE A 124 6.44 5.35 -17.22
C ILE A 124 5.81 6.75 -17.26
N GLY A 125 6.35 7.64 -18.10
CA GLY A 125 5.90 9.02 -18.29
C GLY A 125 6.34 9.58 -19.63
#